data_AF-A0AAJ3NT18-F1
#
_entry.id   AF-A0AAJ3NT18-F1
#
_cell.length_a   1.000
_cell.length_b   1.000
_cell.length_c   1.000
_cell.angle_alpha   90.00
_cell.angle_beta   90.00
_cell.angle_gamma   90.00
#
_symmetry.space_group_name_H-M   'P 1'
#
loop_
_entity.id
_entity.type
_entity.pdbx_description
1 polymer ?
#
loop_
_entity_poly.entity_id
_entity_poly.type
_entity_poly.pdbx_seq_one_letter_code
_entity_poly.pdbx_strand_id
1 'polypeptide(L)' 'MKVGVSSACQGHGRCLIFDLAVLEADDLGFVQVVGDGTVPDGEHEAVRLAAANCPERAIAVEEA' A
#
# COMPACT_ATOMS: atom_id res chain seq x y z
N MET A 1 3.77 9.97 -7.88
CA MET A 1 2.83 9.51 -6.82
C MET A 1 3.65 8.98 -5.65
N LYS A 2 3.21 9.25 -4.43
CA LYS A 2 3.78 8.68 -3.21
C LYS A 2 2.70 7.91 -2.44
N VAL A 3 3.07 6.84 -1.76
CA VAL A 3 2.16 6.05 -0.92
C VAL A 3 2.73 5.89 0.49
N GLY A 4 1.84 5.80 1.47
CA GLY A 4 2.17 5.50 2.86
C GLY A 4 1.16 4.54 3.48
N VAL A 5 1.60 3.77 4.47
CA VAL A 5 0.72 2.93 5.31
C VAL A 5 0.79 3.42 6.75
N SER A 6 -0.36 3.68 7.35
CA SER A 6 -0.49 4.15 8.73
C SER A 6 -0.63 2.99 9.72
N SER A 7 -0.54 3.32 11.01
CA SER A 7 -0.75 2.38 12.11
C SER A 7 -2.18 1.82 12.22
N ALA A 8 -3.12 2.28 11.39
CA ALA A 8 -4.45 1.68 11.28
C ALA A 8 -4.43 0.30 10.60
N CYS A 9 -3.32 -0.10 9.99
CA CYS A 9 -3.19 -1.41 9.35
C CYS A 9 -3.50 -2.55 10.33
N GLN A 10 -4.35 -3.50 9.93
CA GLN A 10 -4.71 -4.70 10.70
C GLN A 10 -4.34 -6.00 9.97
N GLY A 11 -3.41 -5.93 9.00
CA GLY A 11 -2.87 -7.12 8.33
C GLY A 11 -3.85 -7.93 7.49
N HIS A 12 -4.85 -7.29 6.88
CA HIS A 12 -5.83 -7.96 6.02
C HIS A 12 -5.22 -8.57 4.74
N GLY A 13 -4.01 -8.15 4.32
CA GLY A 13 -3.32 -8.66 3.13
C GLY A 13 -3.97 -8.33 1.78
N ARG A 14 -5.13 -7.65 1.76
CA ARG A 14 -5.88 -7.34 0.52
C ARG A 14 -5.09 -6.48 -0.45
N CYS A 15 -4.35 -5.50 0.06
CA CYS A 15 -3.56 -4.59 -0.75
C CYS A 15 -2.40 -5.28 -1.50
N LEU A 16 -1.84 -6.34 -0.91
CA LEU A 16 -0.77 -7.15 -1.50
C LEU A 16 -1.21 -7.92 -2.75
N ILE A 17 -2.52 -8.11 -2.95
CA ILE A 17 -3.05 -8.73 -4.19
C ILE A 17 -2.84 -7.80 -5.39
N PHE A 18 -2.84 -6.49 -5.17
CA PHE A 18 -2.75 -5.51 -6.23
C PHE A 18 -1.31 -5.17 -6.57
N ASP A 19 -0.45 -5.04 -5.56
CA ASP A 19 0.93 -4.63 -5.77
C ASP A 19 1.86 -5.16 -4.66
N LEU A 20 2.79 -6.05 -5.03
CA LEU A 20 3.85 -6.57 -4.16
C LEU A 20 5.19 -5.86 -4.36
N ALA A 21 5.31 -4.99 -5.37
CA ALA A 21 6.51 -4.22 -5.63
C ALA A 21 6.58 -3.00 -4.71
N VAL A 22 5.42 -2.41 -4.39
CA VAL A 22 5.30 -1.20 -3.57
C VAL A 22 4.90 -1.50 -2.12
N LEU A 23 4.23 -2.62 -1.87
CA LEU A 23 3.72 -3.00 -0.56
C LEU A 23 4.23 -4.38 -0.16
N GLU A 24 4.70 -4.49 1.07
CA GLU A 24 5.16 -5.76 1.65
C GLU A 24 4.55 -5.96 3.03
N ALA A 25 4.37 -7.22 3.44
CA ALA A 25 4.02 -7.56 4.82
C ALA A 25 5.26 -7.91 5.62
N ASP A 26 5.30 -7.47 6.88
CA ASP A 26 6.24 -7.97 7.87
C ASP A 26 5.87 -9.38 8.38
N ASP A 27 6.70 -9.93 9.27
CA ASP A 27 6.50 -11.26 9.86
C ASP A 27 5.23 -11.36 10.74
N LEU A 28 4.66 -10.22 11.14
CA LEU A 28 3.43 -10.14 11.92
C LEU A 28 2.19 -9.92 11.03
N GLY A 29 2.39 -9.78 9.72
CA GLY A 29 1.33 -9.57 8.73
C GLY A 29 0.92 -8.11 8.56
N PHE A 30 1.57 -7.14 9.23
CA PHE A 30 1.32 -5.73 8.99
C PHE A 30 1.98 -5.30 7.69
N VAL A 31 1.25 -4.53 6.89
CA VAL A 31 1.75 -4.05 5.61
C VAL A 31 2.48 -2.72 5.79
N GLN A 32 3.63 -2.59 5.11
CA GLN A 32 4.43 -1.39 5.00
C GLN A 32 4.75 -1.07 3.53
N VAL A 33 5.24 0.13 3.27
CA VAL A 33 5.72 0.52 1.93
C VAL A 33 7.14 0.05 1.72
N VAL A 34 7.44 -0.41 0.51
CA VAL A 34 8.81 -0.73 0.09
C VAL A 34 9.56 0.57 -0.18
N GLY A 35 10.78 0.69 0.34
CA GLY A 35 11.62 1.87 0.15
C GLY A 35 11.01 3.13 0.76
N ASP A 36 10.97 4.22 -0.02
CA ASP A 36 10.46 5.51 0.45
C ASP A 36 8.98 5.77 0.10
N GLY A 37 8.30 4.79 -0.51
CA GLY A 37 6.91 4.92 -0.97
C GLY A 37 6.76 5.63 -2.32
N THR A 38 7.84 5.87 -3.07
CA THR A 38 7.75 6.33 -4.46
C THR A 38 7.14 5.24 -5.34
N VAL A 39 6.04 5.57 -6.02
CA VAL A 39 5.32 4.62 -6.88
C VAL A 39 5.74 4.79 -8.34
N PRO A 40 6.27 3.73 -9.01
CA PRO A 40 6.53 3.74 -10.44
C PRO A 40 5.29 4.05 -11.28
N ASP A 41 5.45 4.75 -12.40
CA ASP A 41 4.33 5.21 -13.25
C ASP A 41 3.41 4.07 -13.74
N GLY A 42 3.96 2.86 -13.94
CA GLY A 42 3.18 1.68 -14.33
C GLY A 42 2.31 1.08 -13.22
N GLU A 43 2.53 1.47 -11.96
CA GLU A 43 1.93 0.87 -10.76
C GLU A 43 0.90 1.78 -10.07
N HIS A 44 0.73 3.03 -10.56
CA HIS A 44 -0.16 4.01 -9.94
C HIS A 44 -1.60 3.48 -9.77
N GLU A 45 -2.15 2.81 -10.79
CA GLU A 45 -3.51 2.28 -10.69
C GLU A 45 -3.63 1.10 -9.72
N ALA A 46 -2.63 0.22 -9.68
CA ALA A 46 -2.58 -0.88 -8.74
C ALA A 46 -2.55 -0.36 -7.29
N VAL A 47 -1.75 0.66 -7.01
CA VAL A 47 -1.68 1.30 -5.70
C VAL A 47 -2.98 2.03 -5.33
N ARG A 48 -3.64 2.71 -6.28
CA ARG A 48 -4.98 3.30 -6.03
C ARG A 48 -6.00 2.23 -5.67
N LEU A 49 -6.01 1.10 -6.38
CA LEU A 49 -6.90 -0.02 -6.07
C LEU A 49 -6.58 -0.65 -4.72
N ALA A 50 -5.30 -0.78 -4.37
CA ALA A 50 -4.86 -1.25 -3.05
C ALA A 50 -5.41 -0.34 -1.93
N ALA A 51 -5.31 0.98 -2.11
CA ALA A 51 -5.83 1.95 -1.14
C ALA A 51 -7.35 1.89 -1.02
N ALA A 52 -8.07 1.85 -2.15
CA ALA A 52 -9.53 1.76 -2.17
C ALA A 52 -10.07 0.46 -1.55
N ASN A 53 -9.27 -0.60 -1.54
CA ASN A 53 -9.66 -1.92 -1.02
C ASN A 53 -9.20 -2.19 0.42
N CYS A 54 -8.50 -1.26 1.05
CA CYS A 54 -8.10 -1.38 2.45
C CYS A 54 -9.32 -1.15 3.36
N PRO A 55 -9.80 -2.16 4.13
CA PRO A 55 -10.97 -2.01 5.01
C PRO A 55 -10.76 -0.92 6.07
N GLU A 56 -9.51 -0.79 6.53
CA GLU A 56 -9.10 0.14 7.58
C GLU A 56 -8.74 1.53 7.05
N ARG A 57 -8.78 1.73 5.72
CA ARG A 57 -8.28 2.95 5.06
C ARG A 57 -6.86 3.35 5.50
N ALA A 58 -6.03 2.34 5.75
CA ALA A 58 -4.67 2.55 6.28
C ALA A 58 -3.67 3.05 5.23
N ILE A 59 -4.00 2.92 3.94
CA ILE A 59 -3.13 3.28 2.81
C ILE A 59 -3.54 4.66 2.28
N ALA A 60 -2.60 5.60 2.28
CA ALA A 60 -2.78 6.94 1.76
C ALA A 60 -1.95 7.12 0.48
N VAL A 61 -2.54 7.77 -0.52
CA VAL A 61 -1.89 8.08 -1.80
C VAL A 61 -1.81 9.60 -1.95
N GLU A 62 -0.61 10.09 -2.22
CA GLU A 62 -0.32 11.50 -2.50
C GLU A 62 0.03 11.66 -4.00
N GLU A 63 -0.75 12.48 -4.68
CA GLU A 63 -0.48 12.87 -6.06
C GLU A 63 0.36 14.16 -6.06
N ALA A 64 1.42 14.19 -6.87
CA ALA A 64 2.32 15.33 -7.03
C ALA A 64 2.05 16.01 -8.36
#